data_AF-A0A1M6YLG8-F1
#
_entry.id   AF-A0A1M6YLG8-F1
#
_cell.length_a   1.000
_cell.length_b   1.000
_cell.length_c   1.000
_cell.angle_alpha   90.00
_cell.angle_beta   90.00
_cell.angle_gamma   90.00
#
_symmetry.space_group_name_H-M   'P 1'
#
loop_
_entity.id
_entity.type
_entity.pdbx_description
1 polymer ?
#
loop_
_entity_poly.entity_id
_entity_poly.type
_entity_poly.pdbx_seq_one_letter_code
_entity_poly.pdbx_strand_id
1 'polypeptide(L)'
;MTQVITVTAPGTTGFDTASILDSSQIATMWDNSPYLIALADVASGTTSEIQNYVQQLLNQGFYVGLYRGYYSGMFDSDPSSVGAAHAQQCIDVANGFSGAAGMTLWCDLEGATANTTIQDIIDYANSFNSTCQAAGYEGGVYVGDDEPYAQMDGSQLYYDLTTSHYWRCCSSSIWPTVDNGQVRGWQILQTSCEYDYDGIVVDNDSIQTDQLGGNAVFIKLS
;
A
#
# COMPACT_ATOMS: atom_id res chain seq x y z
N MET A 1 4.28 -12.53 -19.40
CA MET A 1 4.99 -12.89 -18.14
C MET A 1 4.89 -11.67 -17.24
N THR A 2 4.74 -11.82 -15.93
CA THR A 2 4.74 -10.66 -15.05
C THR A 2 6.18 -10.18 -14.81
N GLN A 3 6.38 -8.88 -14.74
CA GLN A 3 7.66 -8.28 -14.39
C GLN A 3 7.45 -7.17 -13.36
N VAL A 4 8.44 -7.03 -12.48
CA VAL A 4 8.56 -5.89 -11.59
C VAL A 4 8.91 -4.63 -12.39
N ILE A 5 8.18 -3.55 -12.13
CA ILE A 5 8.40 -2.24 -12.76
C ILE A 5 8.42 -1.15 -11.69
N THR A 6 9.46 -0.33 -11.75
CA THR A 6 9.50 0.94 -11.03
C THR A 6 8.79 2.01 -11.85
N VAL A 7 7.76 2.63 -11.29
CA VAL A 7 7.10 3.79 -11.89
C VAL A 7 7.78 5.05 -11.35
N THR A 8 8.45 5.79 -12.23
CA THR A 8 9.29 6.94 -11.85
C THR A 8 8.78 8.28 -12.37
N ALA A 9 7.75 8.29 -13.23
CA ALA A 9 7.17 9.51 -13.77
C ALA A 9 6.31 10.19 -12.67
N PRO A 10 6.73 11.36 -12.15
CA PRO A 10 5.99 12.03 -11.08
C PRO A 10 4.58 12.42 -11.55
N GLY A 11 3.60 12.26 -10.65
CA GLY A 11 2.19 12.53 -10.96
C GLY A 11 1.52 11.42 -11.77
N THR A 12 2.15 10.26 -11.96
CA THR A 12 1.44 9.07 -12.46
C THR A 12 0.31 8.75 -11.49
N THR A 13 -0.93 8.73 -12.00
CA THR A 13 -2.12 8.54 -11.18
C THR A 13 -2.48 7.07 -11.05
N GLY A 14 -3.00 6.70 -9.88
CA GLY A 14 -3.53 5.40 -9.58
C GLY A 14 -4.78 5.50 -8.72
N PHE A 15 -5.28 4.35 -8.34
CA PHE A 15 -6.33 4.25 -7.33
C PHE A 15 -6.10 3.06 -6.42
N ASP A 16 -6.67 3.12 -5.23
CA ASP A 16 -6.88 2.00 -4.34
C ASP A 16 -8.37 1.86 -4.00
N THR A 17 -8.78 0.66 -3.58
CA THR A 17 -10.15 0.40 -3.13
C THR A 17 -10.18 -0.84 -2.23
N ALA A 18 -11.00 -0.79 -1.18
CA ALA A 18 -11.23 -1.90 -0.27
C ALA A 18 -12.12 -3.02 -0.86
N SER A 19 -12.48 -2.94 -2.14
CA SER A 19 -13.38 -3.90 -2.81
C SER A 19 -12.73 -4.59 -4.01
N ILE A 20 -13.11 -5.85 -4.26
CA ILE A 20 -12.80 -6.51 -5.52
C ILE A 20 -13.73 -5.96 -6.61
N LEU A 21 -13.15 -5.30 -7.61
CA LEU A 21 -13.90 -4.84 -8.78
C LEU A 21 -14.14 -5.99 -9.77
N ASP A 22 -15.33 -6.03 -10.36
CA ASP A 22 -15.61 -6.94 -11.47
C ASP A 22 -15.00 -6.46 -12.79
N SER A 23 -15.05 -7.29 -13.84
CA SER A 23 -14.45 -6.96 -15.13
C SER A 23 -15.05 -5.74 -15.81
N SER A 24 -16.33 -5.44 -15.58
CA SER A 24 -16.99 -4.25 -16.14
C SER A 24 -16.52 -2.99 -15.42
N GLN A 25 -16.39 -3.05 -14.10
CA GLN A 25 -15.86 -1.96 -13.29
C GLN A 25 -14.38 -1.69 -13.62
N ILE A 26 -13.56 -2.74 -13.77
CA ILE A 26 -12.15 -2.61 -14.21
C ILE A 26 -12.05 -1.92 -15.57
N ALA A 27 -12.93 -2.27 -16.52
CA ALA A 27 -12.97 -1.62 -17.83
C ALA A 27 -13.40 -0.15 -17.71
N THR A 28 -14.42 0.17 -16.91
CA THR A 28 -14.83 1.55 -16.63
C THR A 28 -13.68 2.39 -16.07
N MET A 29 -12.93 1.83 -15.11
CA MET A 29 -11.75 2.49 -14.54
C MET A 29 -10.69 2.71 -15.62
N TRP A 30 -10.43 1.75 -16.51
CA TRP A 30 -9.41 1.89 -17.55
C TRP A 30 -9.79 2.89 -18.66
N ASP A 31 -11.03 2.84 -19.15
CA ASP A 31 -11.42 3.58 -20.35
C ASP A 31 -11.68 5.06 -20.07
N ASN A 32 -12.10 5.40 -18.85
CA ASN A 32 -12.60 6.73 -18.53
C ASN A 32 -11.71 7.50 -17.55
N SER A 33 -10.82 6.84 -16.81
CA SER A 33 -9.94 7.50 -15.83
C SER A 33 -8.52 7.75 -16.39
N PRO A 34 -7.73 8.63 -15.76
CA PRO A 34 -6.30 8.75 -16.07
C PRO A 34 -5.44 7.68 -15.37
N TYR A 35 -6.02 6.73 -14.65
CA TYR A 35 -5.23 5.82 -13.81
C TYR A 35 -4.41 4.84 -14.64
N LEU A 36 -3.14 4.71 -14.25
CA LEU A 36 -2.25 3.68 -14.75
C LEU A 36 -1.96 2.62 -13.68
N ILE A 37 -2.22 2.93 -12.41
CA ILE A 37 -1.90 2.08 -11.27
C ILE A 37 -3.17 1.66 -10.55
N ALA A 38 -3.20 0.41 -10.08
CA ALA A 38 -4.22 -0.10 -9.18
C ALA A 38 -3.54 -0.75 -7.96
N LEU A 39 -3.92 -0.33 -6.77
CA LEU A 39 -3.51 -0.94 -5.50
C LEU A 39 -4.64 -1.83 -5.01
N ALA A 40 -4.39 -3.13 -4.89
CA ALA A 40 -5.41 -4.10 -4.49
C ALA A 40 -5.24 -4.49 -3.02
N ASP A 41 -6.30 -4.36 -2.24
CA ASP A 41 -6.34 -4.82 -0.86
C ASP A 41 -6.47 -6.34 -0.81
N VAL A 42 -5.51 -7.01 -0.18
CA VAL A 42 -5.57 -8.47 0.00
C VAL A 42 -6.56 -8.89 1.09
N ALA A 43 -7.09 -7.95 1.89
CA ALA A 43 -8.12 -8.21 2.88
C ALA A 43 -9.51 -8.49 2.28
N SER A 44 -9.76 -8.02 1.06
CA SER A 44 -11.10 -7.99 0.46
C SER A 44 -11.61 -9.35 -0.03
N GLY A 45 -10.81 -10.40 0.08
CA GLY A 45 -11.18 -11.75 -0.34
C GLY A 45 -10.16 -12.81 0.02
N THR A 46 -10.38 -14.04 -0.46
CA THR A 46 -9.40 -15.12 -0.35
C THR A 46 -8.22 -14.90 -1.29
N THR A 47 -7.08 -15.56 -1.02
CA THR A 47 -5.88 -15.48 -1.87
C THR A 47 -6.20 -15.71 -3.35
N SER A 48 -7.01 -16.72 -3.67
CA SER A 48 -7.38 -17.04 -5.06
C SER A 48 -8.28 -15.98 -5.70
N GLU A 49 -9.19 -15.37 -4.95
CA GLU A 49 -10.05 -14.29 -5.46
C GLU A 49 -9.23 -13.05 -5.76
N ILE A 50 -8.30 -12.67 -4.87
CA ILE A 50 -7.41 -11.54 -5.07
C ILE A 50 -6.43 -11.81 -6.22
N GLN A 51 -5.87 -13.02 -6.33
CA GLN A 51 -5.06 -13.38 -7.49
C GLN A 51 -5.85 -13.27 -8.80
N ASN A 52 -7.10 -13.71 -8.84
CA ASN A 52 -7.94 -13.53 -10.03
C ASN A 52 -8.23 -12.04 -10.31
N TYR A 53 -8.45 -11.23 -9.28
CA TYR A 53 -8.64 -9.79 -9.40
C TYR A 53 -7.40 -9.09 -9.97
N VAL A 54 -6.24 -9.34 -9.38
CA VAL A 54 -4.94 -8.83 -9.85
C VAL A 54 -4.67 -9.25 -11.30
N GLN A 55 -4.96 -10.50 -11.67
CA GLN A 55 -4.79 -10.96 -13.05
C GLN A 55 -5.69 -10.20 -14.03
N GLN A 56 -6.92 -9.82 -13.63
CA GLN A 56 -7.81 -9.02 -14.47
C GLN A 56 -7.30 -7.58 -14.63
N LEU A 57 -6.84 -6.93 -13.53
CA LEU A 57 -6.21 -5.61 -13.59
C LEU A 57 -4.99 -5.61 -14.52
N LEU A 58 -4.13 -6.62 -14.38
CA LEU A 58 -2.96 -6.84 -15.22
C LEU A 58 -3.33 -7.01 -16.70
N ASN A 59 -4.35 -7.83 -17.00
CA ASN A 59 -4.82 -8.04 -18.37
C ASN A 59 -5.40 -6.76 -18.99
N GLN A 60 -6.00 -5.89 -18.18
CA GLN A 60 -6.51 -4.60 -18.62
C GLN A 60 -5.38 -3.61 -18.95
N GLY A 61 -4.22 -3.75 -18.28
CA GLY A 61 -3.00 -2.99 -18.58
C GLY A 61 -2.45 -2.17 -17.42
N PHE A 62 -3.06 -2.24 -16.24
CA PHE A 62 -2.62 -1.55 -15.04
C PHE A 62 -1.24 -2.05 -14.56
N TYR A 63 -0.47 -1.15 -13.95
CA TYR A 63 0.57 -1.54 -13.00
C TYR A 63 -0.12 -1.85 -11.67
N VAL A 64 0.14 -3.01 -11.09
CA VAL A 64 -0.59 -3.46 -9.90
C VAL A 64 0.33 -3.50 -8.69
N GLY A 65 -0.14 -2.94 -7.58
CA GLY A 65 0.46 -3.07 -6.25
C GLY A 65 -0.48 -3.80 -5.30
N LEU A 66 0.04 -4.24 -4.17
CA LEU A 66 -0.72 -4.95 -3.15
C LEU A 66 -0.57 -4.23 -1.82
N TYR A 67 -1.66 -4.09 -1.10
CA TYR A 67 -1.65 -3.67 0.29
C TYR A 67 -2.49 -4.59 1.14
N ARG A 68 -2.30 -4.53 2.45
CA ARG A 68 -3.18 -5.19 3.40
C ARG A 68 -3.81 -4.13 4.28
N GLY A 69 -5.05 -3.77 3.96
CA GLY A 69 -5.87 -2.84 4.75
C GLY A 69 -6.12 -3.37 6.16
N TYR A 70 -6.36 -2.54 7.17
CA TYR A 70 -6.75 -3.01 8.50
C TYR A 70 -7.80 -2.13 9.16
N TYR A 71 -9.07 -2.44 8.91
CA TYR A 71 -10.17 -1.50 9.17
C TYR A 71 -10.78 -1.55 10.58
N SER A 72 -10.44 -2.52 11.44
CA SER A 72 -10.90 -2.52 12.85
C SER A 72 -10.18 -3.54 13.74
N GLY A 73 -10.00 -3.18 15.02
CA GLY A 73 -9.59 -4.11 16.08
C GLY A 73 -8.08 -4.29 16.23
N MET A 74 -7.29 -3.30 15.79
CA MET A 74 -5.84 -3.49 15.71
C MET A 74 -5.30 -3.57 17.13
N PHE A 75 -4.53 -4.63 17.38
CA PHE A 75 -3.80 -4.91 18.63
C PHE A 75 -4.60 -5.44 19.83
N ASP A 76 -5.73 -6.12 19.60
CA ASP A 76 -6.26 -7.07 20.60
C ASP A 76 -5.31 -8.28 20.83
N SER A 77 -4.25 -8.39 20.01
CA SER A 77 -3.25 -9.46 20.01
C SER A 77 -1.85 -8.90 19.76
N ASP A 78 -0.81 -9.73 19.88
CA ASP A 78 0.60 -9.35 19.72
C ASP A 78 0.89 -8.65 18.37
N PRO A 79 1.26 -7.34 18.37
CA PRO A 79 1.47 -6.54 17.16
C PRO A 79 2.43 -7.17 16.15
N SER A 80 3.54 -7.74 16.64
CA SER A 80 4.56 -8.35 15.77
C SER A 80 4.00 -9.56 15.03
N SER A 81 3.29 -10.45 15.74
CA SER A 81 2.66 -11.62 15.14
C SER A 81 1.61 -11.23 14.09
N VAL A 82 0.82 -10.19 14.34
CA VAL A 82 -0.17 -9.67 13.38
C VAL A 82 0.51 -9.11 12.14
N GLY A 83 1.59 -8.33 12.31
CA GLY A 83 2.36 -7.75 11.20
C GLY A 83 2.94 -8.81 10.27
N ALA A 84 3.51 -9.88 10.85
CA ALA A 84 4.04 -11.01 10.08
C ALA A 84 2.91 -11.75 9.32
N ALA A 85 1.76 -11.95 9.97
CA ALA A 85 0.63 -12.62 9.35
C ALA A 85 0.05 -11.82 8.18
N HIS A 86 -0.06 -10.50 8.29
CA HIS A 86 -0.52 -9.64 7.20
C HIS A 86 0.47 -9.58 6.04
N ALA A 87 1.77 -9.49 6.33
CA ALA A 87 2.79 -9.61 5.29
C ALA A 87 2.65 -10.94 4.54
N GLN A 88 2.44 -12.05 5.27
CA GLN A 88 2.24 -13.36 4.66
C GLN A 88 1.03 -13.40 3.72
N GLN A 89 -0.06 -12.71 4.04
CA GLN A 89 -1.23 -12.62 3.13
C GLN A 89 -0.88 -11.92 1.82
N CYS A 90 -0.15 -10.80 1.86
CA CYS A 90 0.33 -10.13 0.66
C CYS A 90 1.29 -11.02 -0.14
N ILE A 91 2.20 -11.70 0.54
CA ILE A 91 3.18 -12.62 -0.07
C ILE A 91 2.48 -13.79 -0.76
N ASP A 92 1.47 -14.39 -0.14
CA ASP A 92 0.73 -15.52 -0.70
C ASP A 92 0.02 -15.12 -2.01
N VAL A 93 -0.55 -13.91 -2.05
CA VAL A 93 -1.12 -13.36 -3.29
C VAL A 93 -0.03 -13.12 -4.33
N ALA A 94 1.05 -12.41 -3.97
CA ALA A 94 2.15 -12.06 -4.87
C ALA A 94 2.83 -13.29 -5.49
N ASN A 95 2.98 -14.38 -4.73
CA ASN A 95 3.56 -15.64 -5.19
C ASN A 95 2.75 -16.34 -6.30
N GLY A 96 1.52 -15.91 -6.55
CA GLY A 96 0.74 -16.33 -7.71
C GLY A 96 1.26 -15.80 -9.05
N PHE A 97 2.16 -14.80 -9.03
CA PHE A 97 2.65 -14.10 -10.22
C PHE A 97 4.16 -14.28 -10.38
N SER A 98 4.56 -15.04 -11.40
CA SER A 98 5.98 -15.23 -11.73
C SER A 98 6.64 -13.87 -12.00
N GLY A 99 7.69 -13.53 -11.26
CA GLY A 99 8.39 -12.26 -11.43
C GLY A 99 7.84 -11.10 -10.59
N ALA A 100 7.05 -11.38 -9.55
CA ALA A 100 6.63 -10.37 -8.58
C ALA A 100 7.68 -10.07 -7.48
N ALA A 101 8.69 -10.94 -7.32
CA ALA A 101 9.75 -10.75 -6.33
C ALA A 101 10.45 -9.39 -6.55
N GLY A 102 10.61 -8.62 -5.47
CA GLY A 102 11.14 -7.26 -5.49
C GLY A 102 10.10 -6.15 -5.60
N MET A 103 8.79 -6.46 -5.72
CA MET A 103 7.75 -5.43 -5.60
C MET A 103 7.60 -4.92 -4.16
N THR A 104 7.02 -3.72 -4.01
CA THR A 104 6.66 -3.18 -2.70
C THR A 104 5.29 -3.70 -2.28
N LEU A 105 5.21 -4.27 -1.08
CA LEU A 105 3.97 -4.68 -0.41
C LEU A 105 3.66 -3.67 0.69
N TRP A 106 2.44 -3.16 0.74
CA TRP A 106 2.10 -2.04 1.61
C TRP A 106 1.32 -2.49 2.85
N CYS A 107 1.83 -2.09 4.00
CA CYS A 107 1.22 -2.27 5.31
C CYS A 107 0.33 -1.07 5.61
N ASP A 108 -0.98 -1.27 5.74
CA ASP A 108 -1.90 -0.24 6.17
C ASP A 108 -1.79 -0.01 7.68
N LEU A 109 -1.55 1.24 8.07
CA LEU A 109 -1.51 1.71 9.46
C LEU A 109 -2.77 2.54 9.74
N GLU A 110 -3.90 1.83 9.89
CA GLU A 110 -5.22 2.36 10.24
C GLU A 110 -5.94 1.40 11.21
N GLY A 111 -7.10 1.81 11.75
CA GLY A 111 -8.00 0.93 12.51
C GLY A 111 -7.52 0.55 13.91
N ALA A 112 -6.68 1.39 14.51
CA ALA A 112 -6.16 1.20 15.86
C ALA A 112 -7.28 1.25 16.90
N THR A 113 -7.12 0.44 17.95
CA THR A 113 -7.94 0.60 19.16
C THR A 113 -7.38 1.72 20.04
N ALA A 114 -8.21 2.29 20.91
CA ALA A 114 -7.82 3.41 21.78
C ALA A 114 -6.64 3.14 22.74
N ASN A 115 -6.28 1.87 22.96
CA ASN A 115 -5.15 1.48 23.83
C ASN A 115 -3.87 1.18 23.05
N THR A 116 -3.90 1.30 21.73
CA THR A 116 -2.74 1.10 20.86
C THR A 116 -1.65 2.10 21.21
N THR A 117 -0.44 1.63 21.47
CA THR A 117 0.71 2.51 21.67
C THR A 117 1.46 2.71 20.36
N ILE A 118 2.26 3.78 20.28
CA ILE A 118 3.15 3.98 19.12
C ILE A 118 4.15 2.82 18.96
N GLN A 119 4.59 2.19 20.07
CA GLN A 119 5.46 1.03 20.00
C GLN A 119 4.78 -0.16 19.35
N ASP A 120 3.48 -0.38 19.62
CA ASP A 120 2.72 -1.46 18.97
C ASP A 120 2.67 -1.27 17.45
N ILE A 121 2.46 -0.02 17.01
CA ILE A 121 2.47 0.35 15.59
C ILE A 121 3.84 0.08 14.96
N ILE A 122 4.92 0.49 15.64
CA ILE A 122 6.30 0.27 15.18
C ILE A 122 6.60 -1.24 15.08
N ASP A 123 6.23 -2.02 16.10
CA ASP A 123 6.48 -3.47 16.14
C ASP A 123 5.72 -4.20 15.02
N TYR A 124 4.47 -3.79 14.78
CA TYR A 124 3.65 -4.27 13.67
C TYR A 124 4.28 -3.98 12.30
N ALA A 125 4.60 -2.72 12.02
CA ALA A 125 5.17 -2.29 10.74
C ALA A 125 6.55 -2.94 10.49
N ASN A 126 7.40 -3.02 11.52
CA ASN A 126 8.71 -3.65 11.40
C ASN A 126 8.62 -5.16 11.21
N SER A 127 7.70 -5.84 11.88
CA SER A 127 7.47 -7.26 11.66
C SER A 127 6.95 -7.52 10.24
N PHE A 128 6.01 -6.70 9.76
CA PHE A 128 5.55 -6.76 8.37
C PHE A 128 6.72 -6.63 7.38
N ASN A 129 7.51 -5.56 7.50
CA ASN A 129 8.64 -5.31 6.61
C ASN A 129 9.68 -6.44 6.64
N SER A 130 10.06 -6.90 7.84
CA SER A 130 11.03 -8.01 7.98
C SER A 130 10.54 -9.30 7.32
N THR A 131 9.23 -9.57 7.37
CA THR A 131 8.60 -10.74 6.76
C THR A 131 8.60 -10.62 5.23
N CYS A 132 8.29 -9.43 4.69
CA CYS A 132 8.41 -9.14 3.26
C CYS A 132 9.84 -9.35 2.75
N GLN A 133 10.83 -8.78 3.45
CA GLN A 133 12.25 -8.87 3.08
C GLN A 133 12.74 -10.32 3.08
N ALA A 134 12.34 -11.11 4.09
CA ALA A 134 12.68 -12.53 4.16
C ALA A 134 12.13 -13.35 2.98
N ALA A 135 11.02 -12.91 2.38
CA ALA A 135 10.40 -13.52 1.20
C ALA A 135 10.88 -12.93 -0.13
N GLY A 136 11.79 -11.95 -0.14
CA GLY A 136 12.32 -11.32 -1.35
C GLY A 136 11.44 -10.19 -1.91
N TYR A 137 10.62 -9.56 -1.07
CA TYR A 137 9.83 -8.37 -1.36
C TYR A 137 10.32 -7.18 -0.54
N GLU A 138 9.94 -5.97 -0.93
CA GLU A 138 10.14 -4.78 -0.10
C GLU A 138 8.85 -4.51 0.70
N GLY A 139 8.95 -4.22 1.99
CA GLY A 139 7.81 -3.75 2.78
C GLY A 139 7.71 -2.23 2.76
N GLY A 140 6.51 -1.68 2.61
CA GLY A 140 6.20 -0.26 2.76
C GLY A 140 5.06 -0.02 3.74
N VAL A 141 4.88 1.23 4.17
CA VAL A 141 3.78 1.61 5.05
C VAL A 141 2.90 2.67 4.38
N TYR A 142 1.60 2.48 4.48
CA TYR A 142 0.61 3.54 4.33
C TYR A 142 0.31 4.12 5.71
N VAL A 143 0.31 5.44 5.81
CA VAL A 143 0.04 6.16 7.06
C VAL A 143 -1.31 6.86 6.93
N GLY A 144 -2.30 6.34 7.69
CA GLY A 144 -3.65 6.88 7.79
C GLY A 144 -3.76 8.14 8.65
N ASP A 145 -4.99 8.65 8.80
CA ASP A 145 -5.29 9.86 9.58
C ASP A 145 -6.00 9.67 10.91
N ASP A 146 -6.23 8.42 11.29
CA ASP A 146 -6.82 8.06 12.56
C ASP A 146 -5.79 8.00 13.71
N GLU A 147 -6.29 8.27 14.90
CA GLU A 147 -5.52 8.18 16.13
C GLU A 147 -5.31 6.71 16.52
N PRO A 148 -4.09 6.28 16.92
CA PRO A 148 -2.91 7.09 17.22
C PRO A 148 -1.87 7.18 16.08
N TYR A 149 -2.15 6.69 14.87
CA TYR A 149 -1.19 6.76 13.76
C TYR A 149 -0.89 8.20 13.35
N ALA A 150 -1.92 9.06 13.40
CA ALA A 150 -1.81 10.51 13.28
C ALA A 150 -0.79 11.16 14.24
N GLN A 151 -0.41 10.48 15.34
CA GLN A 151 0.57 10.97 16.32
C GLN A 151 2.01 10.54 16.02
N MET A 152 2.26 9.57 15.12
CA MET A 152 3.64 9.21 14.76
C MET A 152 4.33 10.43 14.16
N ASP A 153 5.44 10.88 14.76
CA ASP A 153 6.18 11.99 14.17
C ASP A 153 7.11 11.53 13.02
N GLY A 154 7.67 12.48 12.26
CA GLY A 154 8.54 12.16 11.13
C GLY A 154 9.84 11.44 11.56
N SER A 155 10.29 11.65 12.80
CA SER A 155 11.44 10.94 13.35
C SER A 155 11.11 9.49 13.64
N GLN A 156 9.92 9.21 14.20
CA GLN A 156 9.47 7.85 14.44
C GLN A 156 9.27 7.09 13.12
N LEU A 157 8.66 7.73 12.12
CA LEU A 157 8.52 7.14 10.79
C LEU A 157 9.87 6.82 10.14
N TYR A 158 10.89 7.66 10.34
CA TYR A 158 12.19 7.50 9.66
C TYR A 158 13.22 6.66 10.43
N TYR A 159 13.32 6.83 11.75
CA TYR A 159 14.35 6.20 12.58
C TYR A 159 13.87 4.92 13.26
N ASP A 160 12.57 4.81 13.57
CA ASP A 160 12.05 3.66 14.30
C ASP A 160 11.45 2.59 13.37
N LEU A 161 11.01 2.98 12.17
CA LEU A 161 10.62 2.04 11.13
C LEU A 161 11.83 1.58 10.29
N THR A 162 11.81 0.31 9.91
CA THR A 162 12.87 -0.34 9.12
C THR A 162 12.61 -0.28 7.62
N THR A 163 11.43 0.19 7.19
CA THR A 163 11.11 0.38 5.78
C THR A 163 11.75 1.66 5.21
N SER A 164 11.86 1.72 3.88
CA SER A 164 12.20 2.93 3.12
C SER A 164 11.09 3.36 2.17
N HIS A 165 9.88 2.81 2.30
CA HIS A 165 8.76 2.99 1.37
C HIS A 165 7.55 3.55 2.12
N TYR A 166 7.12 4.75 1.72
CA TYR A 166 6.07 5.48 2.43
C TYR A 166 4.95 5.92 1.48
N TRP A 167 3.73 5.65 1.89
CA TRP A 167 2.46 6.07 1.28
C TRP A 167 1.68 6.83 2.36
N ARG A 168 1.00 7.90 1.97
CA ARG A 168 0.30 8.79 2.90
C ARG A 168 -1.17 8.95 2.51
N CYS A 169 -2.05 9.07 3.50
CA CYS A 169 -3.47 9.36 3.33
C CYS A 169 -3.76 10.69 2.60
N CYS A 170 -5.01 10.91 2.23
CA CYS A 170 -5.46 12.14 1.56
C CYS A 170 -5.51 13.37 2.49
N SER A 171 -5.52 13.18 3.80
CA SER A 171 -5.62 14.23 4.81
C SER A 171 -4.33 15.02 4.99
N SER A 172 -4.43 16.35 5.06
CA SER A 172 -3.26 17.26 5.12
C SER A 172 -2.89 17.73 6.52
N SER A 173 -3.68 17.37 7.55
CA SER A 173 -3.50 17.82 8.93
C SER A 173 -2.38 17.12 9.68
N ILE A 174 -1.81 16.09 9.09
CA ILE A 174 -0.86 15.16 9.71
C ILE A 174 0.22 14.80 8.69
N TRP A 175 0.98 15.79 8.24
CA TRP A 175 2.29 15.49 7.71
C TRP A 175 3.28 15.53 8.86
N PRO A 176 3.52 14.43 9.59
CA PRO A 176 4.85 14.23 10.10
C PRO A 176 5.75 14.30 8.89
N THR A 177 6.62 15.29 8.90
CA THR A 177 7.62 15.44 7.88
C THR A 177 8.60 14.27 8.04
N VAL A 178 8.34 13.15 7.37
CA VAL A 178 9.43 12.33 6.81
C VAL A 178 10.31 13.24 5.93
N ASP A 179 9.74 14.36 5.48
CA ASP A 179 10.29 15.46 4.71
C ASP A 179 10.86 16.61 5.59
N ASN A 180 12.09 16.48 6.11
CA ASN A 180 12.85 17.67 6.54
C ASN A 180 13.91 18.11 5.52
N GLY A 181 13.85 17.56 4.30
CA GLY A 181 14.85 17.80 3.24
C GLY A 181 16.17 17.03 3.41
N GLN A 182 16.32 16.21 4.46
CA GLN A 182 17.52 15.38 4.69
C GLN A 182 17.23 13.88 4.86
N VAL A 183 15.97 13.47 4.77
CA VAL A 183 15.48 12.11 5.05
C VAL A 183 14.50 11.63 3.96
N ARG A 184 14.01 10.38 4.01
CA ARG A 184 13.13 9.79 2.98
C ARG A 184 11.82 10.57 2.84
N GLY A 185 11.21 10.59 1.66
CA GLY A 185 9.89 11.21 1.45
C GLY A 185 8.82 10.19 1.06
N TRP A 186 7.63 10.71 0.74
CA TRP A 186 6.50 9.92 0.25
C TRP A 186 6.72 9.47 -1.20
N GLN A 187 6.41 8.21 -1.49
CA GLN A 187 6.45 7.60 -2.83
C GLN A 187 5.06 7.51 -3.45
N ILE A 188 4.03 7.34 -2.61
CA ILE A 188 2.62 7.37 -3.01
C ILE A 188 1.92 8.43 -2.17
N LEU A 189 1.10 9.24 -2.81
CA LEU A 189 0.28 10.26 -2.18
C LEU A 189 -1.15 9.95 -2.52
N GLN A 190 -1.95 9.55 -1.53
CA GLN A 190 -3.39 9.59 -1.69
C GLN A 190 -3.78 11.07 -1.75
N THR A 191 -4.57 11.41 -2.76
CA THR A 191 -4.92 12.78 -3.17
C THR A 191 -6.39 13.09 -2.98
N SER A 192 -7.24 12.06 -2.89
CA SER A 192 -8.66 12.14 -2.56
C SER A 192 -9.09 10.84 -1.92
N CYS A 193 -9.91 10.92 -0.88
CA CYS A 193 -10.60 9.77 -0.32
C CYS A 193 -12.05 9.72 -0.84
N GLU A 194 -12.62 8.53 -0.95
CA GLU A 194 -14.01 8.22 -1.33
C GLU A 194 -14.48 8.90 -2.63
N TYR A 195 -13.64 8.92 -3.66
CA TYR A 195 -14.01 9.44 -4.97
C TYR A 195 -14.96 8.47 -5.69
N ASP A 196 -16.13 8.97 -6.11
CA ASP A 196 -17.08 8.20 -6.91
C ASP A 196 -16.73 8.32 -8.41
N TYR A 197 -16.35 7.19 -9.00
CA TYR A 197 -16.11 7.03 -10.41
C TYR A 197 -17.20 6.16 -11.06
N ASP A 198 -18.30 6.79 -11.51
CA ASP A 198 -19.44 6.11 -12.15
C ASP A 198 -20.05 4.98 -11.29
N GLY A 199 -20.22 5.26 -10.00
CA GLY A 199 -20.73 4.33 -8.98
C GLY A 199 -19.66 3.41 -8.37
N ILE A 200 -18.39 3.59 -8.72
CA ILE A 200 -17.25 2.86 -8.14
C ILE A 200 -16.55 3.79 -7.16
N VAL A 201 -16.56 3.45 -5.87
CA VAL A 201 -15.86 4.24 -4.84
C VAL A 201 -14.40 3.80 -4.78
N VAL A 202 -13.51 4.76 -4.99
CA VAL A 202 -12.06 4.57 -4.95
C VAL A 202 -11.39 5.73 -4.24
N ASP A 203 -10.16 5.51 -3.81
CA ASP A 203 -9.27 6.58 -3.38
C ASP A 203 -8.29 6.88 -4.51
N ASN A 204 -7.96 8.15 -4.70
CA ASN A 204 -7.09 8.59 -5.80
C ASN A 204 -5.65 8.68 -5.34
N ASP A 205 -4.73 8.01 -6.02
CA ASP A 205 -3.31 8.08 -5.71
C ASP A 205 -2.49 8.80 -6.79
N SER A 206 -1.37 9.35 -6.37
CA SER A 206 -0.31 9.82 -7.27
C SER A 206 1.05 9.29 -6.82
N ILE A 207 1.89 8.92 -7.78
CA ILE A 207 3.24 8.43 -7.53
C ILE A 207 4.26 9.55 -7.69
N GLN A 208 5.28 9.53 -6.87
CA GLN A 208 6.48 10.33 -7.06
C GLN A 208 7.73 9.57 -6.59
N THR A 209 8.89 10.06 -7.03
CA THR A 209 10.17 9.68 -6.42
C THR A 209 10.32 10.41 -5.09
N ASP A 210 10.76 9.70 -4.05
CA ASP A 210 11.03 10.31 -2.76
C ASP A 210 12.31 11.17 -2.76
N GLN A 211 12.54 11.89 -1.67
CA GLN A 211 13.64 12.86 -1.55
C GLN A 211 15.05 12.27 -1.67
N LEU A 212 15.20 10.96 -1.45
CA LEU A 212 16.46 10.25 -1.55
C LEU A 212 16.50 9.30 -2.75
N GLY A 213 15.55 9.43 -3.69
CA GLY A 213 15.51 8.68 -4.95
C GLY A 213 14.75 7.36 -4.88
N GLY A 214 14.10 7.03 -3.77
CA GLY A 214 13.28 5.83 -3.64
C GLY A 214 11.98 5.93 -4.44
N ASN A 215 11.46 4.80 -4.90
CA ASN A 215 10.25 4.72 -5.72
C ASN A 215 9.42 3.51 -5.30
N ALA A 216 8.10 3.61 -5.48
CA ALA A 216 7.21 2.47 -5.38
C ALA A 216 7.44 1.50 -6.54
N VAL A 217 7.34 0.21 -6.23
CA VAL A 217 7.63 -0.86 -7.19
C VAL A 217 6.40 -1.75 -7.35
N PHE A 218 5.95 -1.89 -8.59
CA PHE A 218 4.70 -2.57 -8.98
C PHE A 218 4.98 -3.77 -9.87
N ILE A 219 3.94 -4.55 -10.18
CA ILE A 219 3.99 -5.58 -11.22
C ILE A 219 3.18 -5.20 -12.45
N LYS A 220 3.60 -5.69 -13.62
CA LYS A 220 2.85 -5.54 -14.89
C LYS A 220 3.08 -6.73 -15.82
N LEU A 221 2.14 -6.98 -16.74
CA LEU A 221 2.37 -7.91 -17.84
C LEU A 221 3.33 -7.33 -18.88
N SER A 222 4.34 -8.12 -19.23
CA SER A 222 5.28 -7.90 -20.34
C SER A 222 4.58 -7.86 -21.70
#